data_AF-A0A8I1RLA9-F1
#
_entry.id   AF-A0A8I1RLA9-F1
#
_cell.length_a   1.000
_cell.length_b   1.000
_cell.length_c   1.000
_cell.angle_alpha   90.00
_cell.angle_beta   90.00
_cell.angle_gamma   90.00
#
_symmetry.space_group_name_H-M   'P 1'
#
loop_
_entity.id
_entity.type
_entity.pdbx_description
1 polymer ?
#
loop_
_entity_poly.entity_id
_entity_poly.type
_entity_poly.pdbx_seq_one_letter_code
_entity_poly.pdbx_strand_id
1 'polypeptide(L)'
;MSRARFSLLTSIGTLARREWRELVHVNASDRPWELPFAVAMAAGLPLLLGVWLGEIGYGALASIGAMTIVYIPRTTLPRRMVTVMAAAFAMIACFALGQASQFIPMARGPIIALVAALVTMACRYYRVVPPGSLFFVMAAAIGAYMPGGADAPARLGVFALGAIGAVVITFVYSAHILRFRDPLPAQAPPEDLLDFVVIDALIIGLFVGLSLGAAQLLGIEKPYWAPVSCLAVIQGINLRAVWNRQAQRIIGTMIGLAVTWALVRHATDPWAIAIAVTVLTFCIETAIVRHYAFAAIFITPLTILLAEASTLGHSSSSALMLARFADTVTGSLLGLAGGVCIHNVALRRMLRRLLRAPAGELPKR
;
A
#
# COMPACT_ATOMS: atom_id res chain seq x y z
N MET A 1 9.13 13.86 -47.23
CA MET A 1 9.31 13.87 -45.75
C MET A 1 8.16 14.47 -44.93
N SER A 2 7.14 15.15 -45.49
CA SER A 2 6.08 15.79 -44.68
C SER A 2 4.90 14.88 -44.26
N ARG A 3 4.52 13.88 -45.08
CA ARG A 3 3.37 12.98 -44.75
C ARG A 3 3.62 12.03 -43.57
N ALA A 4 4.85 11.53 -43.40
CA ALA A 4 5.19 10.62 -42.29
C ALA A 4 5.20 11.35 -40.93
N ARG A 5 5.67 12.61 -40.88
CA ARG A 5 5.61 13.45 -39.67
C ARG A 5 4.17 13.81 -39.29
N PHE A 6 3.31 14.06 -40.27
CA PHE A 6 1.90 14.38 -40.02
C PHE A 6 1.12 13.15 -39.47
N SER A 7 1.39 11.96 -40.01
CA SER A 7 0.83 10.68 -39.52
C SER A 7 1.29 10.33 -38.09
N LEU A 8 2.57 10.57 -37.78
CA LEU A 8 3.10 10.41 -36.43
C LEU A 8 2.46 11.37 -35.44
N LEU A 9 2.28 12.64 -35.80
CA LEU A 9 1.68 13.65 -34.92
C LEU A 9 0.19 13.39 -34.67
N THR A 10 -0.57 12.95 -35.67
CA THR A 10 -1.98 12.56 -35.48
C THR A 10 -2.10 11.27 -34.66
N SER A 11 -1.21 10.30 -34.89
CA SER A 11 -1.15 9.06 -34.09
C SER A 11 -0.81 9.36 -32.63
N ILE A 12 0.20 10.20 -32.37
CA ILE A 12 0.56 10.68 -31.02
C ILE A 12 -0.60 11.45 -30.38
N GLY A 13 -1.29 12.31 -31.13
CA GLY A 13 -2.47 13.04 -30.64
C GLY A 13 -3.65 12.13 -30.28
N THR A 14 -3.89 11.07 -31.06
CA THR A 14 -4.94 10.08 -30.76
C THR A 14 -4.56 9.19 -29.58
N LEU A 15 -3.29 8.79 -29.44
CA LEU A 15 -2.75 8.11 -28.26
C LEU A 15 -2.90 8.99 -27.03
N ALA A 16 -2.44 10.25 -27.07
CA ALA A 16 -2.55 11.19 -25.97
C ALA A 16 -4.01 11.41 -25.52
N ARG A 17 -4.96 11.53 -26.46
CA ARG A 17 -6.39 11.66 -26.12
C ARG A 17 -6.98 10.38 -25.52
N ARG A 18 -6.56 9.19 -25.97
CA ARG A 18 -7.00 7.91 -25.39
C ARG A 18 -6.46 7.73 -23.98
N GLU A 19 -5.17 7.99 -23.79
CA GLU A 19 -4.53 7.99 -22.47
C GLU A 19 -5.20 9.01 -21.54
N TRP A 20 -5.47 10.24 -22.00
CA TRP A 20 -6.19 11.24 -21.21
C TRP A 20 -7.60 10.79 -20.82
N ARG A 21 -8.33 10.16 -21.74
CA ARG A 21 -9.69 9.67 -21.45
C ARG A 21 -9.69 8.54 -20.42
N GLU A 22 -8.71 7.63 -20.47
CA GLU A 22 -8.52 6.60 -19.44
C GLU A 22 -8.07 7.19 -18.09
N LEU A 23 -7.27 8.25 -18.11
CA LEU A 23 -6.82 8.97 -16.90
C LEU A 23 -7.90 9.82 -16.24
N VAL A 24 -9.05 10.04 -16.90
CA VAL A 24 -10.16 10.86 -16.37
C VAL A 24 -11.43 10.02 -16.15
N HIS A 25 -11.45 8.76 -16.57
CA HIS A 25 -12.65 7.91 -16.46
C HIS A 25 -12.95 7.52 -15.01
N VAL A 26 -14.06 8.03 -14.47
CA VAL A 26 -14.53 7.73 -13.11
C VAL A 26 -15.42 6.48 -13.15
N ASN A 27 -15.04 5.44 -12.41
CA ASN A 27 -15.83 4.21 -12.31
C ASN A 27 -17.01 4.39 -11.35
N ALA A 28 -18.15 3.79 -11.70
CA ALA A 28 -19.26 3.62 -10.77
C ALA A 28 -18.85 2.69 -9.62
N SER A 29 -19.45 2.87 -8.44
CA SER A 29 -19.13 2.05 -7.27
C SER A 29 -20.37 1.69 -6.47
N ASP A 30 -20.55 0.39 -6.23
CA ASP A 30 -21.61 -0.15 -5.36
C ASP A 30 -21.20 -0.18 -3.87
N ARG A 31 -20.08 0.48 -3.53
CA ARG A 31 -19.55 0.50 -2.17
C ARG A 31 -20.46 1.36 -1.27
N PRO A 32 -20.98 0.81 -0.16
CA PRO A 32 -21.76 1.58 0.81
C PRO A 32 -20.92 2.71 1.40
N TRP A 33 -21.52 3.88 1.66
CA TRP A 33 -20.82 5.05 2.22
C TRP A 33 -20.38 4.82 3.67
N GLU A 34 -21.07 3.91 4.35
CA GLU A 34 -20.79 3.45 5.71
C GLU A 34 -19.40 2.81 5.82
N LEU A 35 -18.88 2.21 4.76
CA LEU A 35 -17.55 1.60 4.76
C LEU A 35 -16.44 2.67 4.80
N PRO A 36 -16.35 3.64 3.87
CA PRO A 36 -15.42 4.76 3.99
C PRO A 36 -15.50 5.47 5.35
N PHE A 37 -16.70 5.64 5.90
CA PHE A 37 -16.88 6.22 7.23
C PHE A 37 -16.27 5.35 8.33
N ALA A 38 -16.54 4.04 8.34
CA ALA A 38 -15.95 3.12 9.30
C ALA A 38 -14.42 3.08 9.22
N VAL A 39 -13.86 3.09 8.00
CA VAL A 39 -12.40 3.14 7.80
C VAL A 39 -11.81 4.46 8.32
N ALA A 40 -12.46 5.59 8.02
CA ALA A 40 -12.06 6.90 8.53
C ALA A 40 -12.10 6.96 10.06
N MET A 41 -13.09 6.34 10.70
CA MET A 41 -13.16 6.27 12.17
C MET A 41 -12.11 5.33 12.75
N ALA A 42 -11.84 4.19 12.13
CA ALA A 42 -10.77 3.30 12.57
C ALA A 42 -9.40 3.97 12.52
N ALA A 43 -9.11 4.71 11.46
CA ALA A 43 -7.86 5.46 11.34
C ALA A 43 -7.84 6.74 12.19
N GLY A 44 -8.97 7.44 12.32
CA GLY A 44 -9.03 8.75 12.95
C GLY A 44 -9.07 8.72 14.48
N LEU A 45 -9.82 7.78 15.06
CA LEU A 45 -10.01 7.70 16.52
C LEU A 45 -8.69 7.50 17.29
N PRO A 46 -7.77 6.60 16.88
CA PRO A 46 -6.49 6.45 17.58
C PRO A 46 -5.65 7.73 17.54
N LEU A 47 -5.68 8.48 16.44
CA LEU A 47 -4.97 9.76 16.35
C LEU A 47 -5.59 10.83 17.25
N LEU A 48 -6.92 10.95 17.28
CA LEU A 48 -7.63 11.86 18.18
C LEU A 48 -7.34 11.53 19.65
N LEU A 49 -7.32 10.25 20.02
CA LEU A 49 -6.92 9.81 21.34
C LEU A 49 -5.46 10.13 21.64
N GLY A 50 -4.56 9.94 20.67
CA GLY A 50 -3.16 10.34 20.79
C GLY A 50 -3.00 11.84 21.06
N VAL A 51 -3.74 12.70 20.35
CA VAL A 51 -3.76 14.14 20.60
C VAL A 51 -4.28 14.46 22.00
N TRP A 52 -5.38 13.83 22.41
CA TRP A 52 -5.95 14.02 23.75
C TRP A 52 -4.99 13.60 24.87
N LEU A 53 -4.21 12.53 24.66
CA LEU A 53 -3.19 12.04 25.59
C LEU A 53 -1.86 12.80 25.51
N GLY A 54 -1.70 13.76 24.58
CA GLY A 54 -0.44 14.45 24.33
C GLY A 54 0.60 13.62 23.55
N GLU A 55 0.24 12.43 23.08
CA GLU A 55 1.09 11.44 22.42
C GLU A 55 0.69 11.22 20.95
N ILE A 56 0.72 12.30 20.15
CA ILE A 56 0.29 12.26 18.74
C ILE A 56 1.06 11.22 17.90
N GLY A 57 2.34 10.99 18.21
CA GLY A 57 3.17 9.98 17.53
C GLY A 57 2.65 8.56 17.72
N TYR A 58 2.25 8.21 18.94
CA TYR A 58 1.61 6.90 19.21
C TYR A 58 0.21 6.83 18.60
N GLY A 59 -0.55 7.92 18.62
CA GLY A 59 -1.85 7.99 17.92
C GLY A 59 -1.72 7.72 16.42
N ALA A 60 -0.71 8.31 15.77
CA ALA A 60 -0.44 8.09 14.35
C ALA A 60 -0.01 6.65 14.05
N LEU A 61 0.84 6.07 14.91
CA LEU A 61 1.26 4.67 14.78
C LEU A 61 0.07 3.70 14.92
N ALA A 62 -0.80 3.93 15.91
CA ALA A 62 -2.02 3.16 16.08
C ALA A 62 -2.97 3.31 14.88
N SER A 63 -3.05 4.51 14.29
CA SER A 63 -3.86 4.77 13.09
C SER A 63 -3.41 3.96 11.88
N ILE A 64 -2.09 3.76 11.73
CA ILE A 64 -1.53 2.89 10.67
C ILE A 64 -1.92 1.43 10.92
N GLY A 65 -1.84 0.95 12.17
CA GLY A 65 -2.29 -0.41 12.54
C GLY A 65 -3.80 -0.60 12.29
N ALA A 66 -4.59 0.45 12.50
CA ALA A 66 -6.02 0.43 12.28
C ALA A 66 -6.43 0.31 10.80
N MET A 67 -5.51 0.56 9.85
CA MET A 67 -5.76 0.32 8.42
C MET A 67 -6.05 -1.15 8.08
N THR A 68 -5.88 -2.08 9.02
CA THR A 68 -6.34 -3.47 8.89
C THR A 68 -7.82 -3.57 8.49
N ILE A 69 -8.66 -2.60 8.87
CA ILE A 69 -10.09 -2.54 8.51
C ILE A 69 -10.37 -2.61 7.00
N VAL A 70 -9.42 -2.22 6.13
CA VAL A 70 -9.64 -2.25 4.67
C VAL A 70 -9.76 -3.67 4.11
N TYR A 71 -9.39 -4.69 4.90
CA TYR A 71 -9.45 -6.10 4.53
C TYR A 71 -10.80 -6.77 4.80
N ILE A 72 -11.85 -6.01 5.14
CA ILE A 72 -13.19 -6.57 5.37
C ILE A 72 -13.72 -7.23 4.08
N PRO A 73 -13.97 -8.56 4.07
CA PRO A 73 -14.62 -9.21 2.94
C PRO A 73 -16.14 -8.94 2.94
N ARG A 74 -16.78 -9.10 1.78
CA ARG A 74 -18.25 -8.99 1.64
C ARG A 74 -18.98 -10.29 1.99
N THR A 75 -18.54 -11.02 3.00
CA THR A 75 -19.05 -12.36 3.38
C THR A 75 -19.85 -12.32 4.69
N THR A 76 -20.19 -13.48 5.26
CA THR A 76 -20.89 -13.62 6.54
C THR A 76 -20.07 -13.04 7.71
N LEU A 77 -20.76 -12.67 8.79
CA LEU A 77 -20.14 -12.04 9.98
C LEU A 77 -18.93 -12.85 10.53
N PRO A 78 -19.01 -14.17 10.75
CA PRO A 78 -17.89 -14.92 11.30
C PRO A 78 -16.67 -14.85 10.39
N ARG A 79 -16.87 -15.00 9.08
CA ARG A 79 -15.79 -14.97 8.09
C ARG A 79 -15.16 -13.58 7.98
N ARG A 80 -15.97 -12.51 8.07
CA ARG A 80 -15.46 -11.14 8.15
C ARG A 80 -14.52 -10.97 9.34
N MET A 81 -14.95 -11.38 10.52
CA MET A 81 -14.15 -11.22 11.74
C MET A 81 -12.85 -12.03 11.64
N VAL A 82 -12.93 -13.31 11.25
CA VAL A 82 -11.73 -14.15 11.10
C VAL A 82 -10.76 -13.57 10.09
N THR A 83 -11.23 -13.07 8.94
CA THR A 83 -10.37 -12.45 7.93
C THR A 83 -9.68 -11.18 8.46
N VAL A 84 -10.41 -10.28 9.12
CA VAL A 84 -9.81 -9.05 9.66
C VAL A 84 -8.90 -9.33 10.86
N MET A 85 -9.23 -10.29 11.72
CA MET A 85 -8.34 -10.73 12.81
C MET A 85 -7.06 -11.38 12.28
N ALA A 86 -7.16 -12.22 11.24
CA ALA A 86 -5.99 -12.80 10.58
C ALA A 86 -5.14 -11.72 9.91
N ALA A 87 -5.78 -10.72 9.26
CA ALA A 87 -5.08 -9.57 8.71
C ALA A 87 -4.41 -8.72 9.81
N ALA A 88 -5.08 -8.50 10.95
CA ALA A 88 -4.53 -7.77 12.09
C ALA A 88 -3.26 -8.46 12.59
N PHE A 89 -3.36 -9.77 12.87
CA PHE A 89 -2.22 -10.57 13.32
C PHE A 89 -1.07 -10.55 12.31
N ALA A 90 -1.36 -10.76 11.02
CA ALA A 90 -0.34 -10.72 9.97
C ALA A 90 0.31 -9.34 9.85
N MET A 91 -0.45 -8.25 9.98
CA MET A 91 0.08 -6.89 9.92
C MET A 91 0.96 -6.56 11.13
N ILE A 92 0.55 -6.97 12.33
CA ILE A 92 1.35 -6.87 13.56
C ILE A 92 2.65 -7.66 13.41
N ALA A 93 2.59 -8.90 12.90
CA ALA A 93 3.77 -9.73 12.66
C ALA A 93 4.71 -9.09 11.63
N CYS A 94 4.17 -8.52 10.54
CA CYS A 94 4.96 -7.78 9.56
C CYS A 94 5.66 -6.57 10.19
N PHE A 95 4.96 -5.78 11.00
CA PHE A 95 5.54 -4.65 11.72
C PHE A 95 6.66 -5.09 12.68
N ALA A 96 6.44 -6.18 13.44
CA ALA A 96 7.43 -6.75 14.34
C ALA A 96 8.68 -7.24 13.60
N LEU A 97 8.51 -7.97 12.49
CA LEU A 97 9.63 -8.40 11.63
C LEU A 97 10.39 -7.21 11.04
N GLY A 98 9.65 -6.16 10.66
CA GLY A 98 10.21 -4.87 10.29
C GLY A 98 11.14 -4.33 11.38
N GLN A 99 10.63 -4.10 12.59
CA GLN A 99 11.45 -3.62 13.71
C GLN A 99 12.63 -4.55 14.04
N ALA A 100 12.44 -5.87 13.97
CA ALA A 100 13.53 -6.83 14.21
C ALA A 100 14.67 -6.71 13.18
N SER A 101 14.38 -6.28 11.94
CA SER A 101 15.41 -6.09 10.92
C SER A 101 16.42 -4.98 11.26
N GLN A 102 16.19 -4.20 12.32
CA GLN A 102 17.10 -3.15 12.75
C GLN A 102 18.36 -3.65 13.43
N PHE A 103 18.30 -4.83 14.04
CA PHE A 103 19.46 -5.48 14.64
C PHE A 103 20.53 -5.83 13.59
N ILE A 104 20.11 -6.01 12.33
CA ILE A 104 21.00 -6.33 11.21
C ILE A 104 20.58 -5.44 10.02
N PRO A 105 21.12 -4.22 9.85
CA PRO A 105 20.70 -3.29 8.80
C PRO A 105 20.75 -3.88 7.39
N MET A 106 21.70 -4.78 7.11
CA MET A 106 21.80 -5.51 5.84
C MET A 106 20.63 -6.47 5.59
N ALA A 107 19.93 -6.93 6.64
CA ALA A 107 18.79 -7.82 6.54
C ALA A 107 17.48 -7.09 6.18
N ARG A 108 17.42 -5.75 6.25
CA ARG A 108 16.21 -4.95 5.96
C ARG A 108 15.63 -5.26 4.57
N GLY A 109 16.47 -5.20 3.53
CA GLY A 109 16.07 -5.48 2.15
C GLY A 109 15.55 -6.92 1.96
N PRO A 110 16.34 -7.94 2.33
CA PRO A 110 15.92 -9.34 2.27
C PRO A 110 14.62 -9.63 3.05
N ILE A 111 14.47 -9.08 4.26
CA ILE A 111 13.27 -9.27 5.08
C ILE A 111 12.05 -8.65 4.41
N ILE A 112 12.15 -7.41 3.91
CA ILE A 112 11.03 -6.75 3.21
C ILE A 112 10.67 -7.49 1.92
N ALA A 113 11.65 -7.97 1.16
CA ALA A 113 11.42 -8.78 -0.04
C ALA A 113 10.69 -10.09 0.29
N LEU A 114 11.13 -10.78 1.37
CA LEU A 114 10.52 -12.02 1.83
C LEU A 114 9.09 -11.79 2.35
N VAL A 115 8.86 -10.78 3.18
CA VAL A 115 7.53 -10.39 3.67
C VAL A 115 6.61 -10.08 2.49
N ALA A 116 7.09 -9.30 1.52
CA ALA A 116 6.33 -8.99 0.32
C ALA A 116 5.96 -10.24 -0.48
N ALA A 117 6.87 -11.19 -0.65
CA ALA A 117 6.57 -12.46 -1.30
C ALA A 117 5.54 -13.28 -0.51
N LEU A 118 5.79 -13.55 0.77
CA LEU A 118 4.93 -14.41 1.59
C LEU A 118 3.51 -13.85 1.74
N VAL A 119 3.38 -12.56 2.03
CA VAL A 119 2.06 -11.95 2.18
C VAL A 119 1.35 -11.83 0.83
N THR A 120 2.07 -11.57 -0.26
CA THR A 120 1.47 -11.59 -1.60
C THR A 120 0.97 -12.99 -1.95
N MET A 121 1.72 -14.03 -1.59
CA MET A 121 1.30 -15.43 -1.76
C MET A 121 0.00 -15.71 -1.00
N ALA A 122 -0.06 -15.33 0.29
CA ALA A 122 -1.27 -15.47 1.10
C ALA A 122 -2.45 -14.67 0.52
N CYS A 123 -2.25 -13.40 0.15
CA CYS A 123 -3.29 -12.56 -0.42
C CYS A 123 -3.84 -13.13 -1.74
N ARG A 124 -2.98 -13.66 -2.61
CA ARG A 124 -3.40 -14.26 -3.89
C ARG A 124 -4.10 -15.59 -3.68
N TYR A 125 -3.63 -16.42 -2.75
CA TYR A 125 -4.29 -17.67 -2.38
C TYR A 125 -5.72 -17.43 -1.85
N TYR A 126 -5.90 -16.46 -0.95
CA TYR A 126 -7.21 -16.10 -0.40
C TYR A 126 -8.01 -15.12 -1.27
N ARG A 127 -7.52 -14.76 -2.46
CA ARG A 127 -8.13 -13.79 -3.40
C ARG A 127 -8.53 -12.47 -2.71
N VAL A 128 -7.64 -11.97 -1.85
CA VAL A 128 -7.79 -10.67 -1.19
C VAL A 128 -7.80 -9.58 -2.26
N VAL A 129 -8.91 -8.84 -2.32
CA VAL A 129 -9.12 -7.72 -3.25
C VAL A 129 -8.12 -6.58 -2.93
N PRO A 130 -7.72 -5.74 -3.91
CA PRO A 130 -6.92 -4.55 -3.63
C PRO A 130 -7.43 -3.78 -2.41
N PRO A 131 -6.55 -3.43 -1.45
CA PRO A 131 -5.11 -3.17 -1.60
C PRO A 131 -4.17 -4.40 -1.55
N GLY A 132 -4.68 -5.63 -1.39
CA GLY A 132 -3.86 -6.84 -1.45
C GLY A 132 -2.74 -6.86 -0.40
N SER A 133 -1.49 -7.10 -0.79
CA SER A 133 -0.36 -7.15 0.16
C SER A 133 0.16 -5.79 0.66
N LEU A 134 -0.42 -4.67 0.20
CA LEU A 134 0.16 -3.34 0.34
C LEU A 134 0.36 -2.89 1.79
N PHE A 135 -0.67 -2.93 2.64
CA PHE A 135 -0.55 -2.43 4.02
C PHE A 135 0.33 -3.32 4.91
N PHE A 136 0.45 -4.61 4.59
CA PHE A 136 1.35 -5.51 5.32
C PHE A 136 2.82 -5.17 5.04
N VAL A 137 3.16 -4.97 3.76
CA VAL A 137 4.52 -4.54 3.35
C VAL A 137 4.81 -3.14 3.88
N MET A 138 3.82 -2.25 3.86
CA MET A 138 3.94 -0.92 4.47
C MET A 138 4.26 -1.01 5.96
N ALA A 139 3.54 -1.86 6.71
CA ALA A 139 3.79 -2.06 8.14
C ALA A 139 5.22 -2.57 8.40
N ALA A 140 5.69 -3.55 7.63
CA ALA A 140 7.07 -4.03 7.73
C ALA A 140 8.10 -2.96 7.39
N ALA A 141 7.86 -2.18 6.33
CA ALA A 141 8.77 -1.11 5.92
C ALA A 141 8.84 -0.01 6.99
N ILE A 142 7.71 0.43 7.54
CA ILE A 142 7.68 1.44 8.62
C ILE A 142 8.41 0.90 9.85
N GLY A 143 8.12 -0.34 10.27
CA GLY A 143 8.82 -0.97 11.39
C GLY A 143 10.34 -1.02 11.19
N ALA A 144 10.82 -1.32 9.98
CA ALA A 144 12.25 -1.38 9.67
C ALA A 144 13.00 -0.04 9.82
N TYR A 145 12.30 1.09 9.71
CA TYR A 145 12.89 2.43 9.80
C TYR A 145 12.53 3.22 11.07
N MET A 146 11.71 2.66 11.97
CA MET A 146 11.42 3.28 13.27
C MET A 146 12.52 3.00 14.30
N PRO A 147 13.19 3.99 14.92
CA PRO A 147 14.39 3.76 15.75
C PRO A 147 14.28 2.58 16.72
N GLY A 148 15.31 1.75 16.87
CA GLY A 148 15.28 0.66 17.85
C GLY A 148 15.30 1.16 19.32
N GLY A 149 15.40 0.24 20.28
CA GLY A 149 15.59 0.57 21.70
C GLY A 149 14.49 0.05 22.63
N ALA A 150 14.50 0.52 23.88
CA ALA A 150 13.60 0.06 24.94
C ALA A 150 12.11 0.29 24.60
N ASP A 151 11.79 1.27 23.76
CA ASP A 151 10.42 1.60 23.35
C ASP A 151 9.90 0.76 22.18
N ALA A 152 10.69 -0.16 21.62
CA ALA A 152 10.27 -1.01 20.51
C ALA A 152 9.05 -1.90 20.86
N PRO A 153 8.97 -2.55 22.05
CA PRO A 153 7.78 -3.28 22.47
C PRO A 153 6.56 -2.38 22.66
N ALA A 154 6.75 -1.17 23.19
CA ALA A 154 5.66 -0.21 23.37
C ALA A 154 5.05 0.20 22.01
N ARG A 155 5.89 0.50 21.01
CA ARG A 155 5.43 0.80 19.63
C ARG A 155 4.71 -0.37 18.99
N LEU A 156 5.21 -1.59 19.17
CA LEU A 156 4.51 -2.79 18.70
C LEU A 156 3.13 -2.94 19.39
N GLY A 157 3.06 -2.68 20.70
CA GLY A 157 1.82 -2.69 21.47
C GLY A 157 0.81 -1.64 20.96
N VAL A 158 1.24 -0.40 20.75
CA VAL A 158 0.42 0.70 20.22
C VAL A 158 -0.10 0.37 18.81
N PHE A 159 0.78 -0.16 17.94
CA PHE A 159 0.37 -0.62 16.61
C PHE A 159 -0.71 -1.72 16.70
N ALA A 160 -0.50 -2.70 17.60
CA ALA A 160 -1.46 -3.77 17.84
C ALA A 160 -2.80 -3.26 18.40
N LEU A 161 -2.78 -2.28 19.32
CA LEU A 161 -4.00 -1.64 19.84
C LEU A 161 -4.81 -0.99 18.72
N GLY A 162 -4.14 -0.31 17.78
CA GLY A 162 -4.79 0.21 16.57
C GLY A 162 -5.46 -0.87 15.73
N ALA A 163 -4.75 -1.98 15.48
CA ALA A 163 -5.30 -3.11 14.74
C ALA A 163 -6.48 -3.79 15.46
N ILE A 164 -6.42 -3.92 16.79
CA ILE A 164 -7.52 -4.43 17.62
C ILE A 164 -8.72 -3.48 17.57
N GLY A 165 -8.49 -2.16 17.67
CA GLY A 165 -9.53 -1.14 17.52
C GLY A 165 -10.25 -1.24 16.16
N ALA A 166 -9.50 -1.50 15.09
CA ALA A 166 -10.08 -1.77 13.78
C ALA A 166 -10.94 -3.04 13.73
N VAL A 167 -10.58 -4.11 14.45
CA VAL A 167 -11.43 -5.31 14.58
C VAL A 167 -12.75 -4.97 15.28
N VAL A 168 -12.71 -4.16 16.35
CA VAL A 168 -13.93 -3.73 17.07
C VAL A 168 -14.84 -2.90 16.17
N ILE A 169 -14.29 -1.91 15.47
CA ILE A 169 -15.07 -1.07 14.53
C ILE A 169 -15.61 -1.92 13.38
N THR A 170 -14.82 -2.88 12.89
CA THR A 170 -15.25 -3.84 11.88
C THR A 170 -16.44 -4.67 12.34
N PHE A 171 -16.47 -5.11 13.60
CA PHE A 171 -17.59 -5.83 14.18
C PHE A 171 -18.85 -4.96 14.20
N VAL A 172 -18.75 -3.72 14.71
CA VAL A 172 -19.88 -2.76 14.75
C VAL A 172 -20.41 -2.48 13.34
N TYR A 173 -19.52 -2.16 12.40
CA TYR A 173 -19.88 -1.96 10.99
C TYR A 173 -20.55 -3.20 10.38
N SER A 174 -20.01 -4.40 10.64
CA SER A 174 -20.54 -5.64 10.09
C SER A 174 -21.93 -5.98 10.66
N ALA A 175 -22.15 -5.75 11.95
CA ALA A 175 -23.44 -5.93 12.61
C ALA A 175 -24.51 -4.95 12.08
N HIS A 176 -24.09 -3.75 11.65
CA HIS A 176 -24.98 -2.78 11.01
C HIS A 176 -25.26 -3.14 9.55
N ILE A 177 -24.24 -3.29 8.71
CA ILE A 177 -24.41 -3.42 7.25
C ILE A 177 -25.11 -4.72 6.84
N LEU A 178 -24.93 -5.80 7.61
CA LEU A 178 -25.57 -7.09 7.34
C LEU A 178 -27.08 -7.08 7.63
N ARG A 179 -27.62 -6.03 8.27
CA ARG A 179 -29.07 -5.82 8.38
C ARG A 179 -29.70 -5.31 7.09
N PHE A 180 -28.88 -4.72 6.21
CA PHE A 180 -29.34 -4.04 4.99
C PHE A 180 -28.82 -4.69 3.71
N ARG A 181 -27.80 -5.55 3.80
CA ARG A 181 -27.17 -6.18 2.63
C ARG A 181 -26.80 -7.62 2.92
N ASP A 182 -27.22 -8.51 2.02
CA ASP A 182 -26.91 -9.91 2.12
C ASP A 182 -25.41 -10.20 1.91
N PRO A 183 -24.85 -11.18 2.64
CA PRO A 183 -23.48 -11.61 2.45
C PRO A 183 -23.32 -12.33 1.11
N LEU A 184 -22.19 -12.09 0.44
CA LEU A 184 -21.81 -12.83 -0.76
C LEU A 184 -21.15 -14.16 -0.39
N PRO A 185 -21.31 -15.20 -1.23
CA PRO A 185 -20.60 -16.45 -1.05
C PRO A 185 -19.10 -16.21 -1.15
N ALA A 186 -18.35 -17.00 -0.39
CA ALA A 186 -16.93 -16.92 -0.44
C ALA A 186 -16.37 -17.50 -1.73
N GLN A 187 -15.32 -16.86 -2.24
CA GLN A 187 -14.61 -17.36 -3.42
C GLN A 187 -13.72 -18.53 -3.04
N ALA A 188 -13.70 -19.55 -3.90
CA ALA A 188 -12.74 -20.64 -3.81
C ALA A 188 -11.31 -20.14 -4.09
N PRO A 189 -10.27 -20.81 -3.57
CA PRO A 189 -8.88 -20.56 -3.93
C PRO A 189 -8.66 -20.62 -5.45
N PRO A 190 -7.62 -19.93 -5.98
CA PRO A 190 -7.27 -20.03 -7.39
C PRO A 190 -6.80 -21.44 -7.76
N GLU A 191 -7.19 -21.90 -8.95
CA GLU A 191 -6.73 -23.18 -9.51
C GLU A 191 -5.24 -23.16 -9.86
N ASP A 192 -4.76 -22.03 -10.41
CA ASP A 192 -3.37 -21.85 -10.82
C ASP A 192 -2.48 -21.40 -9.65
N LEU A 193 -2.10 -22.33 -8.78
CA LEU A 193 -1.27 -22.01 -7.61
C LEU A 193 0.17 -21.63 -7.99
N LEU A 194 0.78 -22.33 -8.95
CA LEU A 194 2.20 -22.11 -9.24
C LEU A 194 2.43 -20.73 -9.88
N ASP A 195 1.64 -20.37 -10.89
CA ASP A 195 1.87 -19.11 -11.60
C ASP A 195 1.29 -17.93 -10.86
N PHE A 196 0.00 -18.00 -10.54
CA PHE A 196 -0.71 -16.87 -9.97
C PHE A 196 -0.35 -16.67 -8.50
N VAL A 197 -0.08 -17.72 -7.72
CA VAL A 197 0.20 -17.57 -6.28
C VAL A 197 1.70 -17.49 -6.01
N VAL A 198 2.51 -18.42 -6.54
CA VAL A 198 3.94 -18.51 -6.21
C VAL A 198 4.80 -17.60 -7.09
N ILE A 199 4.79 -17.77 -8.41
CA ILE A 199 5.68 -17.04 -9.34
C ILE A 199 5.42 -15.52 -9.26
N ASP A 200 4.16 -15.10 -9.34
CA ASP A 200 3.82 -13.68 -9.24
C ASP A 200 4.28 -13.08 -7.90
N ALA A 201 4.12 -13.82 -6.79
CA ALA A 201 4.55 -13.36 -5.47
C ALA A 201 6.08 -13.26 -5.34
N LEU A 202 6.83 -14.20 -5.92
CA LEU A 202 8.31 -14.16 -5.94
C LEU A 202 8.82 -12.97 -6.76
N ILE A 203 8.23 -12.72 -7.94
CA ILE A 203 8.58 -11.55 -8.75
C ILE A 203 8.25 -10.26 -7.99
N ILE A 204 7.06 -10.18 -7.38
CA ILE A 204 6.67 -9.02 -6.58
C ILE A 204 7.63 -8.79 -5.41
N GLY A 205 7.95 -9.83 -4.65
CA GLY A 205 8.89 -9.74 -3.53
C GLY A 205 10.28 -9.27 -3.97
N LEU A 206 10.79 -9.80 -5.08
CA LEU A 206 12.06 -9.37 -5.67
C LEU A 206 12.06 -7.88 -6.02
N PHE A 207 11.07 -7.40 -6.79
CA PHE A 207 11.02 -6.00 -7.21
C PHE A 207 10.76 -5.03 -6.06
N VAL A 208 9.99 -5.45 -5.06
CA VAL A 208 9.82 -4.69 -3.81
C VAL A 208 11.16 -4.56 -3.08
N GLY A 209 11.92 -5.65 -2.93
CA GLY A 209 13.26 -5.62 -2.35
C GLY A 209 14.25 -4.76 -3.14
N LEU A 210 14.28 -4.90 -4.47
CA LEU A 210 15.11 -4.10 -5.37
C LEU A 210 14.77 -2.61 -5.28
N SER A 211 13.49 -2.25 -5.12
CA SER A 211 13.08 -0.85 -4.95
C SER A 211 13.58 -0.22 -3.66
N LEU A 212 13.63 -0.99 -2.58
CA LEU A 212 14.27 -0.53 -1.36
C LEU A 212 15.78 -0.35 -1.55
N GLY A 213 16.45 -1.34 -2.15
CA GLY A 213 17.89 -1.28 -2.39
C GLY A 213 18.27 -0.11 -3.31
N ALA A 214 17.51 0.13 -4.37
CA ALA A 214 17.72 1.28 -5.26
C ALA A 214 17.57 2.62 -4.52
N ALA A 215 16.53 2.76 -3.70
CA ALA A 215 16.31 3.97 -2.91
C ALA A 215 17.43 4.20 -1.87
N GLN A 216 17.96 3.13 -1.27
CA GLN A 216 19.13 3.21 -0.38
C GLN A 216 20.40 3.63 -1.12
N LEU A 217 20.64 3.10 -2.32
CA LEU A 217 21.79 3.48 -3.16
C LEU A 217 21.72 4.94 -3.63
N LEU A 218 20.52 5.46 -3.84
CA LEU A 218 20.26 6.87 -4.14
C LEU A 218 20.41 7.79 -2.91
N GLY A 219 20.64 7.24 -1.72
CA GLY A 219 20.78 8.01 -0.48
C GLY A 219 19.48 8.67 -0.02
N ILE A 220 18.31 8.13 -0.41
CA ILE A 220 17.02 8.68 0.00
C ILE A 220 16.84 8.47 1.52
N GLU A 221 16.46 9.54 2.23
CA GLU A 221 16.20 9.48 3.66
C GLU A 221 14.96 8.61 3.96
N LYS A 222 15.12 7.59 4.80
CA LYS A 222 14.07 6.64 5.23
C LYS A 222 13.22 6.11 4.04
N PRO A 223 13.76 5.25 3.15
CA PRO A 223 13.11 4.86 1.90
C PRO A 223 11.99 3.81 2.06
N TYR A 224 11.14 3.93 3.08
CA TYR A 224 10.05 2.97 3.32
C TYR A 224 8.91 3.11 2.29
N TRP A 225 8.88 4.16 1.48
CA TRP A 225 7.83 4.37 0.48
C TRP A 225 8.15 3.88 -0.93
N ALA A 226 9.41 3.69 -1.27
CA ALA A 226 9.82 3.02 -2.51
C ALA A 226 9.19 1.62 -2.66
N PRO A 227 9.31 0.70 -1.67
CA PRO A 227 8.68 -0.63 -1.75
C PRO A 227 7.15 -0.56 -1.85
N VAL A 228 6.52 0.37 -1.13
CA VAL A 228 5.06 0.56 -1.18
C VAL A 228 4.61 1.04 -2.55
N SER A 229 5.34 1.98 -3.17
CA SER A 229 5.01 2.51 -4.48
C SER A 229 5.26 1.49 -5.59
N CYS A 230 6.33 0.70 -5.49
CA CYS A 230 6.56 -0.47 -6.34
C CYS A 230 5.38 -1.44 -6.29
N LEU A 231 4.95 -1.81 -5.08
CA LEU A 231 3.85 -2.73 -4.87
C LEU A 231 2.51 -2.20 -5.38
N ALA A 232 2.24 -0.90 -5.21
CA ALA A 232 1.01 -0.28 -5.69
C ALA A 232 0.89 -0.31 -7.23
N VAL A 233 2.02 -0.18 -7.94
CA VAL A 233 2.11 -0.16 -9.40
C VAL A 233 2.09 -1.56 -10.00
N ILE A 234 2.90 -2.48 -9.46
CA ILE A 234 3.09 -3.83 -10.02
C ILE A 234 1.82 -4.70 -9.99
N GLN A 235 0.87 -4.38 -9.11
CA GLN A 235 -0.42 -5.09 -8.97
C GLN A 235 -1.43 -4.82 -10.10
N GLY A 236 -1.04 -4.13 -11.18
CA GLY A 236 -1.90 -3.97 -12.37
C GLY A 236 -2.20 -5.31 -13.06
N ILE A 237 -3.47 -5.52 -13.44
CA ILE A 237 -3.95 -6.76 -14.07
C ILE A 237 -3.37 -7.06 -15.45
N ASN A 238 -2.80 -6.04 -16.11
CA ASN A 238 -2.12 -6.14 -17.40
C ASN A 238 -1.10 -4.99 -17.51
N LEU A 239 -0.21 -5.03 -18.50
CA LEU A 239 0.83 -4.01 -18.67
C LEU A 239 0.28 -2.58 -18.84
N ARG A 240 -0.86 -2.42 -19.52
CA ARG A 240 -1.51 -1.12 -19.66
C ARG A 240 -2.00 -0.60 -18.30
N ALA A 241 -2.57 -1.47 -17.47
CA ALA A 241 -2.99 -1.10 -16.12
C ALA A 241 -1.80 -0.76 -15.22
N VAL A 242 -0.67 -1.47 -15.34
CA VAL A 242 0.58 -1.13 -14.63
C VAL A 242 1.09 0.25 -15.08
N TRP A 243 1.13 0.49 -16.40
CA TRP A 243 1.53 1.77 -16.97
C TRP A 243 0.64 2.92 -16.47
N ASN A 244 -0.69 2.75 -16.54
CA ASN A 244 -1.63 3.78 -16.08
C ASN A 244 -1.46 4.03 -14.57
N ARG A 245 -1.36 2.97 -13.75
CA ARG A 245 -1.16 3.11 -12.30
C ARG A 245 0.12 3.86 -11.94
N GLN A 246 1.23 3.61 -12.65
CA GLN A 246 2.47 4.33 -12.41
C GLN A 246 2.29 5.84 -12.65
N ALA A 247 1.63 6.22 -13.74
CA ALA A 247 1.45 7.62 -14.11
C ALA A 247 0.52 8.30 -13.12
N GLN A 248 -0.58 7.63 -12.78
CA GLN A 248 -1.53 8.09 -11.76
C GLN A 248 -0.89 8.21 -10.37
N ARG A 249 0.03 7.32 -10.01
CA ARG A 249 0.78 7.38 -8.75
C ARG A 249 1.71 8.58 -8.72
N ILE A 250 2.53 8.77 -9.76
CA ILE A 250 3.50 9.88 -9.83
C ILE A 250 2.78 11.23 -9.88
N ILE A 251 1.80 11.39 -10.78
CA ILE A 251 1.03 12.64 -10.93
C ILE A 251 0.22 12.92 -9.67
N GLY A 252 -0.48 11.91 -9.14
CA GLY A 252 -1.26 12.02 -7.92
C GLY A 252 -0.40 12.41 -6.72
N THR A 253 0.80 11.83 -6.59
CA THR A 253 1.74 12.23 -5.53
C THR A 253 2.26 13.65 -5.71
N MET A 254 2.60 14.07 -6.93
CA MET A 254 3.04 15.44 -7.18
C MET A 254 1.96 16.47 -6.77
N ILE A 255 0.70 16.25 -7.16
CA ILE A 255 -0.42 17.12 -6.75
C ILE A 255 -0.65 16.99 -5.24
N GLY A 256 -0.59 15.79 -4.69
CA GLY A 256 -0.76 15.52 -3.26
C GLY A 256 0.32 16.20 -2.39
N LEU A 257 1.54 16.36 -2.90
CA LEU A 257 2.60 17.13 -2.23
C LEU A 257 2.24 18.61 -2.16
N ALA A 258 1.65 19.19 -3.21
CA ALA A 258 1.16 20.56 -3.18
C ALA A 258 0.01 20.73 -2.17
N VAL A 259 -0.90 19.75 -2.08
CA VAL A 259 -1.95 19.71 -1.05
C VAL A 259 -1.34 19.58 0.34
N THR A 260 -0.31 18.75 0.51
CA THR A 260 0.40 18.58 1.79
C THR A 260 1.05 19.89 2.21
N TRP A 261 1.72 20.58 1.30
CA TRP A 261 2.32 21.88 1.56
C TRP A 261 1.28 22.91 2.02
N ALA A 262 0.12 22.95 1.35
CA ALA A 262 -0.98 23.81 1.77
C ALA A 262 -1.54 23.41 3.15
N LEU A 263 -1.74 22.11 3.41
CA LEU A 263 -2.26 21.62 4.69
C LEU A 263 -1.30 21.91 5.85
N VAL A 264 -0.02 21.58 5.73
CA VAL A 264 0.98 21.79 6.77
C VAL A 264 1.15 23.28 7.10
N ARG A 265 0.95 24.17 6.12
CA ARG A 265 0.98 25.62 6.36
C ARG A 265 -0.18 26.14 7.22
N HIS A 266 -1.34 25.49 7.19
CA HIS A 266 -2.55 25.98 7.86
C HIS A 266 -2.98 25.12 9.07
N ALA A 267 -2.69 23.81 9.06
CA ALA A 267 -3.01 22.87 10.11
C ALA A 267 -1.80 22.67 11.03
N THR A 268 -1.52 23.68 11.86
CA THR A 268 -0.46 23.63 12.88
C THR A 268 -0.93 23.02 14.20
N ASP A 269 -2.24 22.96 14.43
CA ASP A 269 -2.84 22.40 15.63
C ASP A 269 -2.98 20.86 15.53
N PRO A 270 -2.52 20.09 16.54
CA PRO A 270 -2.69 18.64 16.60
C PRO A 270 -4.12 18.14 16.32
N TRP A 271 -5.15 18.86 16.80
CA TRP A 271 -6.55 18.48 16.51
C TRP A 271 -6.90 18.66 15.04
N ALA A 272 -6.45 19.77 14.42
CA ALA A 272 -6.62 20.00 13.00
C ALA A 272 -5.94 18.90 12.16
N ILE A 273 -4.76 18.42 12.56
CA ILE A 273 -4.07 17.29 11.90
C ILE A 273 -4.91 16.00 12.04
N ALA A 274 -5.41 15.70 13.24
CA ALA A 274 -6.24 14.51 13.47
C ALA A 274 -7.54 14.51 12.65
N ILE A 275 -8.21 15.66 12.58
CA ILE A 275 -9.40 15.85 11.75
C ILE A 275 -9.04 15.72 10.27
N ALA A 276 -7.94 16.33 9.83
CA ALA A 276 -7.48 16.23 8.44
C ALA A 276 -7.19 14.78 8.04
N VAL A 277 -6.49 14.00 8.88
CA VAL A 277 -6.24 12.57 8.66
C VAL A 277 -7.55 11.78 8.53
N THR A 278 -8.53 12.07 9.39
CA THR A 278 -9.85 11.43 9.35
C THR A 278 -10.57 11.73 8.03
N VAL A 279 -10.64 13.01 7.64
CA VAL A 279 -11.28 13.46 6.40
C VAL A 279 -10.57 12.91 5.17
N LEU A 280 -9.24 12.95 5.14
CA LEU A 280 -8.43 12.39 4.05
C LEU A 280 -8.65 10.89 3.90
N THR A 281 -8.71 10.14 5.00
CA THR A 281 -8.99 8.70 4.98
C THR A 281 -10.36 8.41 4.37
N PHE A 282 -11.38 9.18 4.77
CA PHE A 282 -12.72 9.09 4.17
C PHE A 282 -12.67 9.34 2.65
N CYS A 283 -12.06 10.45 2.23
CA CYS A 283 -11.91 10.82 0.82
C CYS A 283 -11.19 9.74 0.02
N ILE A 284 -10.12 9.16 0.56
CA ILE A 284 -9.36 8.08 -0.09
C ILE A 284 -10.25 6.86 -0.31
N GLU A 285 -10.96 6.39 0.72
CA GLU A 285 -11.78 5.18 0.60
C GLU A 285 -13.00 5.35 -0.31
N THR A 286 -13.53 6.57 -0.41
CA THR A 286 -14.55 6.92 -1.40
C THR A 286 -13.96 6.99 -2.82
N ALA A 287 -12.76 7.54 -2.96
CA ALA A 287 -12.12 7.77 -4.25
C ALA A 287 -11.48 6.50 -4.86
N ILE A 288 -10.87 5.63 -4.05
CA ILE A 288 -9.98 4.55 -4.51
C ILE A 288 -10.70 3.53 -5.39
N VAL A 289 -11.99 3.31 -5.15
CA VAL A 289 -12.85 2.43 -5.95
C VAL A 289 -13.37 3.08 -7.23
N ARG A 290 -13.31 4.42 -7.32
CA ARG A 290 -13.81 5.19 -8.46
C ARG A 290 -12.68 5.61 -9.40
N HIS A 291 -11.59 6.14 -8.86
CA HIS A 291 -10.45 6.62 -9.63
C HIS A 291 -9.16 6.63 -8.80
N TYR A 292 -8.17 5.84 -9.21
CA TYR A 292 -6.92 5.69 -8.46
C TYR A 292 -6.08 6.97 -8.40
N ALA A 293 -5.97 7.73 -9.50
CA ALA A 293 -5.24 9.01 -9.48
C ALA A 293 -5.81 10.00 -8.47
N PHE A 294 -7.15 10.11 -8.39
CA PHE A 294 -7.82 10.99 -7.45
C PHE A 294 -7.56 10.55 -6.01
N ALA A 295 -7.61 9.24 -5.73
CA ALA A 295 -7.22 8.72 -4.43
C ALA A 295 -5.74 9.00 -4.11
N ALA A 296 -4.83 8.87 -5.07
CA ALA A 296 -3.40 9.13 -4.89
C ALA A 296 -3.08 10.58 -4.47
N ILE A 297 -3.91 11.55 -4.88
CA ILE A 297 -3.82 12.95 -4.43
C ILE A 297 -3.97 13.04 -2.91
N PHE A 298 -4.90 12.28 -2.31
CA PHE A 298 -5.16 12.30 -0.87
C PHE A 298 -4.28 11.34 -0.07
N ILE A 299 -3.82 10.24 -0.68
CA ILE A 299 -2.92 9.28 -0.02
C ILE A 299 -1.63 9.98 0.42
N THR A 300 -1.07 10.84 -0.42
CA THR A 300 0.19 11.53 -0.13
C THR A 300 0.13 12.38 1.14
N PRO A 301 -0.79 13.37 1.28
CA PRO A 301 -0.93 14.15 2.50
C PRO A 301 -1.28 13.29 3.71
N LEU A 302 -2.19 12.30 3.58
CA LEU A 302 -2.50 11.39 4.69
C LEU A 302 -1.24 10.73 5.24
N THR A 303 -0.43 10.17 4.34
CA THR A 303 0.75 9.41 4.74
C THR A 303 1.86 10.26 5.32
N ILE A 304 2.03 11.50 4.84
CA ILE A 304 2.99 12.45 5.41
C ILE A 304 2.53 12.88 6.80
N LEU A 305 1.24 13.21 6.96
CA LEU A 305 0.67 13.59 8.25
C LEU A 305 0.80 12.46 9.28
N LEU A 306 0.62 11.19 8.88
CA LEU A 306 0.79 10.05 9.78
C LEU A 306 2.26 9.73 10.08
N ALA A 307 3.15 9.81 9.10
CA ALA A 307 4.55 9.44 9.29
C ALA A 307 5.33 10.49 10.11
N GLU A 308 4.96 11.75 9.99
CA GLU A 308 5.67 12.88 10.62
C GLU A 308 4.79 13.57 11.69
N ALA A 309 3.72 12.91 12.16
CA ALA A 309 2.75 13.50 13.10
C ALA A 309 3.41 14.16 14.33
N SER A 310 4.48 13.57 14.85
CA SER A 310 5.23 14.05 16.02
C SER A 310 6.32 15.08 15.70
N THR A 311 6.63 15.31 14.42
CA THR A 311 7.72 16.20 13.94
C THR A 311 7.20 17.37 13.09
N LEU A 312 5.92 17.38 12.75
CA LEU A 312 5.25 18.48 12.06
C LEU A 312 5.49 19.80 12.80
N GLY A 313 6.12 20.77 12.11
CA GLY A 313 6.46 22.09 12.65
C GLY A 313 7.93 22.30 13.04
N HIS A 314 8.74 21.24 13.15
CA HIS A 314 10.15 21.34 13.58
C HIS A 314 11.18 20.97 12.51
N SER A 315 10.79 20.23 11.46
CA SER A 315 11.69 19.73 10.41
C SER A 315 11.52 20.47 9.07
N SER A 316 12.57 20.45 8.25
CA SER A 316 12.61 20.97 6.88
C SER A 316 11.62 20.21 5.99
N SER A 317 10.35 20.63 6.03
CA SER A 317 9.22 20.00 5.34
C SER A 317 9.46 19.77 3.83
N SER A 318 10.32 20.59 3.20
CA SER A 318 10.70 20.47 1.79
C SER A 318 11.58 19.24 1.49
N ALA A 319 12.54 18.91 2.36
CA ALA A 319 13.44 17.75 2.17
C ALA A 319 12.65 16.44 2.23
N LEU A 320 11.72 16.35 3.18
CA LEU A 320 10.81 15.20 3.33
C LEU A 320 9.87 15.05 2.13
N MET A 321 9.34 16.16 1.62
CA MET A 321 8.51 16.14 0.40
C MET A 321 9.30 15.67 -0.82
N LEU A 322 10.56 16.09 -0.96
CA LEU A 322 11.43 15.65 -2.05
C LEU A 322 11.78 14.17 -1.92
N ALA A 323 12.15 13.70 -0.73
CA ALA A 323 12.40 12.28 -0.45
C ALA A 323 11.16 11.43 -0.79
N ARG A 324 9.97 11.90 -0.40
CA ARG A 324 8.69 11.25 -0.72
C ARG A 324 8.44 11.15 -2.23
N PHE A 325 8.76 12.20 -2.98
CA PHE A 325 8.65 12.20 -4.44
C PHE A 325 9.65 11.22 -5.06
N ALA A 326 10.91 11.27 -4.64
CA ALA A 326 11.97 10.39 -5.12
C ALA A 326 11.66 8.92 -4.85
N ASP A 327 11.18 8.56 -3.65
CA ASP A 327 10.71 7.23 -3.31
C ASP A 327 9.59 6.76 -4.23
N THR A 328 8.63 7.64 -4.51
CA THR A 328 7.48 7.32 -5.35
C THR A 328 7.89 7.07 -6.78
N VAL A 329 8.79 7.90 -7.33
CA VAL A 329 9.33 7.71 -8.68
C VAL A 329 10.13 6.42 -8.76
N THR A 330 11.08 6.21 -7.84
CA THR A 330 11.95 5.02 -7.79
C THR A 330 11.11 3.75 -7.70
N GLY A 331 10.17 3.71 -6.76
CA GLY A 331 9.25 2.60 -6.59
C GLY A 331 8.38 2.38 -7.82
N SER A 332 7.81 3.43 -8.42
CA SER A 332 6.94 3.30 -9.60
C SER A 332 7.68 2.77 -10.83
N LEU A 333 8.92 3.20 -11.06
CA LEU A 333 9.75 2.69 -12.16
C LEU A 333 10.08 1.21 -11.99
N LEU A 334 10.44 0.78 -10.78
CA LEU A 334 10.70 -0.63 -10.49
C LEU A 334 9.41 -1.47 -10.48
N GLY A 335 8.28 -0.88 -10.08
CA GLY A 335 6.96 -1.49 -10.20
C GLY A 335 6.57 -1.74 -11.66
N LEU A 336 6.87 -0.80 -12.56
CA LEU A 336 6.68 -1.00 -14.00
C LEU A 336 7.58 -2.11 -14.53
N ALA A 337 8.87 -2.08 -14.20
CA ALA A 337 9.82 -3.11 -14.61
C ALA A 337 9.38 -4.50 -14.14
N GLY A 338 8.93 -4.62 -12.88
CA GLY A 338 8.37 -5.84 -12.34
C GLY A 338 7.07 -6.25 -13.02
N GLY A 339 6.21 -5.29 -13.39
CA GLY A 339 5.03 -5.54 -14.19
C GLY A 339 5.37 -6.14 -15.56
N VAL A 340 6.40 -5.61 -16.24
CA VAL A 340 6.94 -6.18 -17.49
C VAL A 340 7.41 -7.62 -17.28
N CYS A 341 8.12 -7.90 -16.19
CA CYS A 341 8.55 -9.26 -15.85
C CYS A 341 7.37 -10.22 -15.59
N ILE A 342 6.35 -9.79 -14.82
CA ILE A 342 5.16 -10.59 -14.54
C ILE A 342 4.44 -10.97 -15.84
N HIS A 343 4.37 -10.09 -16.83
CA HIS A 343 3.66 -10.37 -18.08
C HIS A 343 4.56 -10.97 -19.16
N ASN A 344 5.84 -11.23 -18.88
CA ASN A 344 6.77 -11.83 -19.83
C ASN A 344 6.65 -13.37 -19.85
N VAL A 345 6.17 -13.90 -20.98
CA VAL A 345 5.92 -15.34 -21.19
C VAL A 345 7.21 -16.18 -21.14
N ALA A 346 8.35 -15.64 -21.57
CA ALA A 346 9.63 -16.35 -21.55
C ALA A 346 10.13 -16.54 -20.11
N LEU A 347 10.08 -15.47 -19.31
CA LEU A 347 10.46 -15.51 -17.90
C LEU A 347 9.59 -16.49 -17.11
N ARG A 348 8.27 -16.45 -17.32
CA ARG A 348 7.34 -17.41 -16.69
C ARG A 348 7.69 -18.85 -17.03
N ARG A 349 7.96 -19.16 -18.30
CA ARG A 349 8.36 -20.52 -18.72
C ARG A 349 9.64 -20.98 -18.04
N MET A 350 10.63 -20.09 -17.91
CA MET A 350 11.88 -20.38 -17.21
C MET A 350 11.65 -20.67 -15.71
N LEU A 351 10.92 -19.79 -15.02
CA LEU A 351 10.63 -19.95 -13.58
C LEU A 351 9.81 -21.21 -13.29
N ARG A 352 8.82 -21.54 -14.14
CA ARG A 352 8.06 -22.79 -14.05
C ARG A 352 8.97 -24.01 -14.12
N ARG A 353 9.97 -24.02 -15.01
CA ARG A 353 10.91 -25.13 -15.13
C ARG A 353 11.78 -25.27 -13.88
N LEU A 354 12.29 -24.16 -13.36
CA LEU A 354 13.11 -24.15 -12.14
C LEU A 354 12.34 -24.63 -10.90
N LEU A 355 11.08 -24.19 -10.74
CA LEU A 355 10.26 -24.55 -9.58
C LEU A 355 9.63 -25.95 -9.67
N ARG A 356 9.46 -26.49 -10.89
CA ARG A 356 8.99 -27.87 -11.11
C ARG A 356 10.11 -28.89 -11.17
N ALA A 357 11.36 -28.47 -11.33
CA ALA A 357 12.48 -29.38 -11.25
C ALA A 357 12.50 -30.00 -9.83
N PRO A 358 12.36 -31.32 -9.68
CA PRO A 358 12.49 -31.95 -8.38
C PRO A 358 13.88 -31.63 -7.83
N ALA A 359 13.98 -31.38 -6.52
CA ALA A 359 15.20 -31.04 -5.80
C ALA A 359 16.26 -32.18 -5.76
N GLY A 360 16.37 -33.00 -6.81
CA GLY A 360 17.14 -34.24 -6.81
C GLY A 360 17.82 -34.64 -8.14
N GLU A 361 17.77 -33.83 -9.20
CA GLU A 361 18.60 -34.08 -10.39
C GLU A 361 19.60 -32.93 -10.60
N LEU A 362 20.58 -32.85 -9.70
CA LEU A 362 21.85 -32.22 -10.01
C LEU A 362 22.48 -33.02 -11.16
N PRO A 363 22.83 -32.39 -12.30
CA PRO A 363 23.52 -33.09 -13.36
C PRO A 363 24.88 -33.54 -12.83
N LYS A 364 25.07 -34.85 -12.68
CA LYS A 364 26.42 -35.43 -12.68
C LYS A 364 26.98 -35.24 -14.08
N ARG A 365 27.81 -34.22 -14.27
CA ARG A 365 28.93 -34.24 -15.21
C ARG A 365 29.86 -33.07 -14.95
#